data_AF-A0A5C5S7L9-F1
#
_entry.id   AF-A0A5C5S7L9-F1
#
_cell.length_a   1.000
_cell.length_b   1.000
_cell.length_c   1.000
_cell.angle_alpha   90.00
_cell.angle_beta   90.00
_cell.angle_gamma   90.00
#
_symmetry.space_group_name_H-M   'P 1'
#
loop_
_entity.id
_entity.type
_entity.pdbx_description
1 polymer ?
#
loop_
_entity_poly.entity_id
_entity_poly.type
_entity_poly.pdbx_seq_one_letter_code
_entity_poly.pdbx_strand_id
1 'polypeptide(L)' 'MSSIDPRPEDHARAVRIAARQHLFDELLRVAGATPEPAEVTGPIPVIERTEQPQSWLSAG' A
#
# COMPACT_ATOMS: atom_id res chain seq x y z
N MET A 1 -18.47 19.23 5.43
CA MET A 1 -17.86 18.74 4.18
C MET A 1 -16.43 19.25 4.17
N SER A 2 -15.45 18.36 4.41
CA SER A 2 -14.04 18.75 4.56
C SER A 2 -13.43 18.96 3.19
N SER A 3 -13.16 20.21 2.82
CA SER A 3 -12.34 20.55 1.65
C SER A 3 -10.92 20.10 1.96
N ILE A 4 -10.48 18.99 1.37
CA ILE A 4 -9.12 18.49 1.52
C ILE A 4 -8.26 19.33 0.57
N ASP A 5 -7.81 20.49 1.05
CA ASP A 5 -6.79 21.26 0.36
C ASP A 5 -5.57 20.33 0.19
N PRO A 6 -5.10 20.03 -1.04
CA PRO A 6 -4.02 19.09 -1.24
C PRO A 6 -2.77 19.69 -0.63
N ARG A 7 -2.34 19.14 0.51
CA ARG A 7 -1.13 19.62 1.16
C ARG A 7 0.06 19.22 0.28
N PRO A 8 1.13 20.01 0.23
CA PRO A 8 2.36 19.63 -0.51
C PRO A 8 2.89 18.23 -0.12
N GLU A 9 2.64 17.81 1.11
CA GLU A 9 2.94 16.47 1.62
C GLU A 9 2.15 15.35 0.93
N ASP A 10 0.88 15.59 0.55
CA ASP A 10 0.05 14.62 -0.17
C ASP A 10 0.57 14.38 -1.58
N HIS A 11 1.08 15.42 -2.24
CA HIS A 11 1.74 15.30 -3.55
C HIS A 11 3.05 14.50 -3.45
N ALA A 12 3.93 14.83 -2.50
CA ALA A 12 5.17 14.09 -2.30
C ALA A 12 4.92 12.62 -1.92
N ARG A 13 3.84 12.34 -1.19
CA ARG A 13 3.40 10.97 -0.89
C ARG A 13 2.91 10.26 -2.16
N ALA A 14 2.09 10.91 -2.99
CA ALA A 14 1.60 10.34 -4.23
C ALA A 14 2.75 9.98 -5.19
N VAL A 15 3.74 10.87 -5.35
CA VAL A 15 4.93 10.61 -6.18
C VAL A 15 5.70 9.38 -5.71
N ARG A 16 5.92 9.23 -4.39
CA ARG A 16 6.59 8.05 -3.83
C ARG A 16 5.80 6.76 -4.07
N ILE A 17 4.48 6.81 -3.94
CA ILE A 17 3.61 5.65 -4.21
C ILE A 17 3.70 5.25 -5.69
N ALA A 18 3.63 6.22 -6.60
CA ALA A 18 3.72 5.97 -8.04
C ALA A 18 5.08 5.37 -8.43
N ALA A 19 6.17 5.92 -7.91
CA ALA A 19 7.52 5.39 -8.16
C ALA A 19 7.67 3.93 -7.67
N ARG A 20 7.14 3.63 -6.48
CA ARG A 20 7.14 2.27 -5.94
C ARG A 20 6.30 1.31 -6.78
N GLN A 21 5.11 1.74 -7.23
CA GLN A 21 4.25 0.92 -8.06
C GLN A 21 4.94 0.57 -9.38
N HIS A 22 5.59 1.55 -10.01
CA HIS A 22 6.33 1.34 -11.25
C HIS A 22 7.42 0.27 -11.07
N LEU A 23 8.22 0.34 -10.01
CA LEU A 23 9.25 -0.68 -9.73
C LEU A 23 8.65 -2.08 -9.54
N PHE A 24 7.51 -2.17 -8.87
CA PHE A 24 6.82 -3.45 -8.67
C PHE A 24 6.32 -4.03 -9.99
N ASP A 25 5.73 -3.19 -10.85
CA ASP A 25 5.25 -3.60 -12.18
C ASP A 25 6.41 -4.08 -13.08
N GLU A 26 7.57 -3.43 -13.02
CA GLU A 26 8.80 -3.88 -13.71
C GLU A 26 9.23 -5.27 -13.22
N LEU A 27 9.26 -5.50 -11.91
CA LEU A 27 9.65 -6.78 -11.33
C LEU A 27 8.69 -7.91 -11.75
N LEU A 28 7.38 -7.66 -11.73
CA LEU A 28 6.37 -8.60 -12.17
C LEU A 28 6.54 -8.94 -13.65
N ARG A 29 6.81 -7.94 -14.49
CA ARG A 29 7.05 -8.14 -15.92
C ARG A 29 8.28 -9.01 -16.17
N VAL A 30 9.40 -8.73 -15.48
CA VAL A 30 10.63 -9.54 -15.59
C VAL A 30 10.41 -10.96 -15.10
N ALA A 31 9.63 -11.14 -14.04
CA ALA A 31 9.26 -12.45 -13.53
C ALA A 31 8.26 -13.21 -14.43
N GLY A 32 7.70 -12.56 -15.47
CA GLY A 32 6.61 -13.12 -16.28
C GLY A 32 5.33 -13.35 -15.48
N ALA A 33 5.20 -12.72 -14.32
CA ALA A 33 4.06 -12.87 -13.43
C ALA A 33 3.01 -11.83 -13.77
N THR A 34 1.78 -12.29 -14.01
CA THR A 34 0.62 -11.40 -14.13
C THR A 34 -0.20 -11.62 -12.86
N PRO A 35 -0.09 -10.74 -11.84
CA PRO A 35 -0.87 -10.92 -10.63
C PRO A 35 -2.34 -10.78 -11.01
N GLU A 36 -3.14 -11.82 -10.76
CA GLU A 36 -4.58 -11.66 -10.87
C GLU A 36 -5.05 -10.65 -9.82
N PRO A 37 -5.89 -9.68 -10.20
CA PRO A 37 -6.46 -8.77 -9.23
C PRO A 37 -7.23 -9.61 -8.21
N ALA A 38 -6.81 -9.53 -6.94
CA ALA A 38 -7.49 -10.24 -5.87
C ALA A 38 -8.95 -9.82 -5.85
N GLU A 39 -9.85 -10.77 -6.10
CA GLU A 39 -11.28 -10.51 -5.97
C GLU A 39 -11.56 -10.16 -4.51
N VAL A 40 -12.04 -8.94 -4.28
CA VAL A 40 -12.50 -8.51 -2.96
C VAL A 40 -13.86 -9.16 -2.73
N THR A 41 -13.83 -10.43 -2.30
CA THR A 41 -15.03 -11.26 -2.05
C THR A 41 -15.74 -10.90 -0.74
N GLY A 42 -15.13 -10.05 0.08
CA GLY A 42 -15.68 -9.58 1.35
C GLY A 42 -15.01 -8.30 1.83
N PRO A 43 -15.52 -7.69 2.90
CA PRO A 43 -14.94 -6.49 3.48
C PRO A 43 -13.50 -6.75 3.94
N ILE A 44 -12.61 -5.79 3.71
CA ILE A 44 -11.23 -5.84 4.26
C ILE A 44 -11.35 -5.76 5.78
N PRO A 45 -10.85 -6.75 6.54
CA PRO A 45 -10.96 -6.75 7.98
C PRO A 45 -10.18 -5.58 8.57
N VAL A 46 -10.85 -4.79 9.41
CA VAL A 46 -10.19 -3.77 10.21
C VAL A 46 -9.63 -4.46 11.45
N ILE A 47 -8.32 -4.63 11.51
CA ILE A 47 -7.63 -5.21 12.68
C ILE A 47 -7.55 -4.14 13.77
N GLU A 48 -8.07 -4.43 14.96
CA GLU A 48 -7.93 -3.52 16.10
C GLU A 48 -6.45 -3.43 16.54
N ARG A 49 -6.02 -2.28 17.06
CA ARG A 49 -4.61 -2.07 17.49
C ARG A 49 -4.13 -3.10 18.52
N THR A 50 -5.04 -3.66 19.30
CA THR A 50 -4.79 -4.71 20.31
C THR A 50 -4.47 -6.08 19.69
N GLU A 51 -4.89 -6.30 18.45
CA GLU A 51 -4.71 -7.55 17.69
C GLU A 51 -3.54 -7.46 16.70
N GLN A 52 -2.85 -6.32 16.66
CA GLN A 52 -1.75 -6.11 15.74
C GLN A 52 -0.58 -7.05 16.13
N PRO A 53 -0.10 -7.91 15.21
CA PRO A 53 1.02 -8.78 15.51
C PRO A 53 2.24 -7.94 15.91
N GLN A 54 2.94 -8.36 16.96
CA GLN A 54 4.12 -7.65 17.46
C GLN A 54 5.10 -7.47 16.30
N SER A 55 5.38 -6.20 16.00
CA SER A 55 6.29 -5.81 14.93
C SER A 55 7.64 -6.50 15.12
N TRP A 56 8.11 -7.22 14.10
CA TRP A 56 9.44 -7.83 14.09
C TRP A 56 10.56 -6.76 14.09
N LEU A 57 10.23 -5.50 13.81
CA LEU A 57 11.15 -4.37 13.86
C LEU A 57 11.41 -3.85 15.28
N SER A 58 10.66 -4.33 16.29
CA SER A 58 10.82 -3.91 17.69
C SER A 58 11.69 -4.86 18.52
N ALA A 59 12.19 -5.95 17.92
CA ALA A 59 13.06 -6.93 18.57
C ALA A 59 14.55 -6.63 18.33
N GLY A 60 14.93 -5.36 18.45
CA GLY A 60 16.31 -4.87 18.34
C GLY A 60 16.81 -4.29 19.65
#